data_AF-R6A342-F1
#
_entry.id   AF-R6A342-F1
#
_cell.length_a   1.000
_cell.length_b   1.000
_cell.length_c   1.000
_cell.angle_alpha   90.00
_cell.angle_beta   90.00
_cell.angle_gamma   90.00
#
_symmetry.space_group_name_H-M   'P 1'
#
loop_
_entity.id
_entity.type
_entity.pdbx_description
1 polymer ?
#
loop_
_entity_poly.entity_id
_entity_poly.type
_entity_poly.pdbx_seq_one_letter_code
_entity_poly.pdbx_strand_id
1 'polypeptide(L)'
;MTPAEHLCLPNAQDVLDGLMATKIAAHAADIAKKVPHARDMDDKMGQARRKLDWDAMWKCALDPVTGKKRYEESPAATEGTCTMCGKMCAVRTVNKVFEGTTIDLGMED
;
A
#
# COMPACT_ATOMS: atom_id res chain seq x y z
N MET A 1 -5.10 21.05 7.67
CA MET A 1 -6.09 21.65 6.75
C MET A 1 -6.99 20.54 6.25
N THR A 2 -8.30 20.77 6.23
CA THR A 2 -9.26 19.85 5.63
C THR A 2 -9.49 20.20 4.16
N PRO A 3 -10.02 19.31 3.32
CA PRO A 3 -10.43 19.66 1.95
C PRO A 3 -11.41 20.85 1.90
N ALA A 4 -12.23 21.04 2.94
CA ALA A 4 -13.19 22.14 3.06
C ALA A 4 -12.56 23.52 3.37
N GLU A 5 -11.25 23.61 3.62
CA GLU A 5 -10.58 24.87 3.95
C GLU A 5 -10.86 25.96 2.89
N HIS A 6 -11.27 27.15 3.34
CA HIS A 6 -11.72 28.27 2.49
C HIS A 6 -12.96 28.02 1.61
N LEU A 7 -13.65 26.89 1.76
CA LEU A 7 -14.82 26.54 0.94
C LEU A 7 -16.11 26.44 1.78
N CYS A 8 -16.08 25.73 2.90
CA CYS A 8 -17.24 25.51 3.77
C CYS A 8 -16.83 24.96 5.15
N LEU A 9 -17.82 24.70 6.02
CA LEU A 9 -17.59 23.96 7.25
C LEU A 9 -17.34 22.47 6.94
N PRO A 10 -16.31 21.84 7.53
CA PRO A 10 -15.97 20.46 7.25
C PRO A 10 -17.02 19.48 7.80
N ASN A 11 -17.29 18.42 7.05
CA ASN A 11 -18.00 17.24 7.55
C ASN A 11 -17.02 16.22 8.16
N ALA A 12 -17.53 15.09 8.66
CA ALA A 12 -16.70 14.05 9.29
C ALA A 12 -15.66 13.43 8.34
N GLN A 13 -15.98 13.30 7.05
CA GLN A 13 -15.04 12.79 6.05
C GLN A 13 -13.92 13.81 5.78
N ASP A 14 -14.25 15.09 5.68
CA ASP A 14 -13.24 16.16 5.48
C ASP A 14 -12.23 16.19 6.63
N VAL A 15 -12.70 15.98 7.86
CA VAL A 15 -11.85 15.88 9.05
C VAL A 15 -10.95 14.64 8.97
N LEU A 16 -11.52 13.48 8.63
CA LEU A 16 -10.75 12.24 8.48
C LEU A 16 -9.65 12.38 7.43
N ASP A 17 -9.98 12.90 6.25
CA ASP A 17 -9.02 13.08 5.15
C ASP A 17 -7.89 14.04 5.53
N GLY A 18 -8.23 15.16 6.20
CA GLY A 18 -7.26 16.11 6.72
C GLY A 18 -6.33 15.50 7.79
N LEU A 19 -6.86 14.67 8.69
CA LEU A 19 -6.07 13.96 9.70
C LEU A 19 -5.13 12.93 9.05
N MET A 20 -5.62 12.18 8.06
CA MET A 20 -4.81 11.20 7.34
C MET A 20 -3.67 11.87 6.57
N ALA A 21 -3.96 12.95 5.83
CA ALA A 21 -2.95 13.72 5.13
C ALA A 21 -1.88 14.28 6.10
N THR A 22 -2.30 14.81 7.25
CA THR A 22 -1.40 15.34 8.27
C THR A 22 -0.53 14.25 8.89
N LYS A 23 -1.09 13.07 9.20
CA LYS A 23 -0.32 11.92 9.73
C LYS A 23 0.73 11.44 8.74
N ILE A 24 0.39 11.35 7.45
CA ILE A 24 1.34 10.97 6.40
C ILE A 24 2.49 11.99 6.32
N ALA A 25 2.17 13.29 6.33
CA ALA A 25 3.17 14.35 6.28
C ALA A 25 4.11 14.33 7.50
N ALA A 26 3.56 14.15 8.70
CA ALA A 26 4.35 14.05 9.93
C ALA A 26 5.30 12.83 9.90
N HIS A 27 4.79 11.66 9.51
CA HIS A 27 5.59 10.44 9.37
C HIS A 27 6.73 10.60 8.36
N ALA A 28 6.44 11.19 7.20
CA ALA A 28 7.47 11.49 6.19
C ALA A 28 8.54 12.44 6.73
N ALA A 29 8.15 13.45 7.51
CA ALA A 29 9.08 14.37 8.16
C ALA A 29 9.95 13.66 9.21
N ASP A 30 9.39 12.74 9.99
CA ASP A 30 10.14 11.96 10.99
C ASP A 30 11.20 11.06 10.33
N ILE A 31 10.87 10.41 9.22
CA ILE A 31 11.84 9.65 8.41
C ILE A 31 12.95 10.58 7.90
N ALA A 32 12.59 11.72 7.30
CA ALA A 32 13.56 12.68 6.75
C ALA A 32 14.51 13.24 7.83
N LYS A 33 13.98 13.47 9.04
CA LYS A 33 14.76 13.91 10.21
C LYS A 33 15.55 12.79 10.88
N LYS A 34 15.45 11.55 10.39
CA LYS A 34 16.09 10.35 10.96
C LYS A 34 15.72 10.14 12.43
N VAL A 35 14.46 10.40 12.78
CA VAL A 35 13.94 10.06 14.11
C VAL A 35 14.11 8.55 14.33
N PRO A 36 14.67 8.10 15.47
CA PRO A 36 14.85 6.68 15.74
C PRO A 36 13.55 5.89 15.54
N HIS A 37 13.63 4.75 14.86
CA HIS A 37 12.51 3.84 14.57
C HIS A 37 11.40 4.36 13.66
N ALA A 38 11.50 5.59 13.13
CA ALA A 38 10.47 6.15 12.27
C ALA A 38 10.22 5.34 11.00
N ARG A 39 11.26 4.67 10.47
CA ARG A 39 11.17 3.87 9.24
C ARG A 39 10.74 2.40 9.49
N ASP A 40 10.75 1.94 10.73
CA ASP A 40 10.55 0.51 11.05
C ASP A 40 9.20 0.00 10.53
N MET A 41 8.17 0.86 10.54
CA MET A 41 6.84 0.52 10.02
C MET A 41 6.83 0.40 8.49
N ASP A 42 7.51 1.30 7.78
CA ASP A 42 7.65 1.25 6.32
C ASP A 42 8.43 0.02 5.87
N ASP A 43 9.48 -0.34 6.60
CA ASP A 43 10.28 -1.53 6.27
C ASP A 43 9.44 -2.80 6.50
N LYS A 44 8.63 -2.88 7.58
CA LYS A 44 7.67 -3.97 7.80
C LYS A 44 6.62 -4.05 6.68
N MET A 45 6.03 -2.91 6.30
CA MET A 45 5.10 -2.80 5.18
C MET A 45 5.76 -3.24 3.86
N GLY A 46 7.01 -2.86 3.62
CA GLY A 46 7.79 -3.25 2.45
C GLY A 46 8.03 -4.76 2.37
N GLN A 47 8.36 -5.40 3.50
CA GLN A 47 8.51 -6.86 3.56
C GLN A 47 7.17 -7.57 3.34
N ALA A 48 6.08 -7.06 3.91
CA ALA A 48 4.74 -7.60 3.69
C ALA A 48 4.33 -7.50 2.21
N ARG A 49 4.57 -6.35 1.56
CA ARG A 49 4.33 -6.15 0.12
C ARG A 49 5.15 -7.09 -0.76
N ARG A 50 6.43 -7.32 -0.42
CA ARG A 50 7.27 -8.28 -1.14
C ARG A 50 6.66 -9.69 -1.12
N LYS A 51 6.09 -10.10 0.01
CA LYS A 51 5.46 -11.42 0.18
C LYS A 51 4.01 -11.47 -0.29
N LEU A 52 3.44 -10.34 -0.71
CA LEU A 52 2.00 -10.18 -0.96
C LEU A 52 1.15 -10.63 0.24
N ASP A 53 1.65 -10.42 1.46
CA ASP A 53 0.96 -10.72 2.70
C ASP A 53 0.01 -9.57 3.04
N TRP A 54 -1.21 -9.65 2.54
CA TRP A 54 -2.24 -8.63 2.72
C TRP A 54 -2.57 -8.38 4.19
N ASP A 55 -2.67 -9.43 5.01
CA ASP A 55 -2.97 -9.30 6.43
C ASP A 55 -1.89 -8.55 7.19
N ALA A 56 -0.61 -8.82 6.89
CA ALA A 56 0.50 -8.06 7.45
C ALA A 56 0.51 -6.60 6.93
N MET A 57 0.18 -6.37 5.65
CA MET A 57 0.04 -5.01 5.11
C MET A 57 -1.04 -4.23 5.86
N TRP A 58 -2.21 -4.83 6.13
CA TRP A 58 -3.29 -4.18 6.87
C TRP A 58 -2.91 -3.83 8.30
N LYS A 59 -2.14 -4.70 8.97
CA LYS A 59 -1.64 -4.40 10.33
C LYS A 59 -0.66 -3.22 10.37
N CYS A 60 0.02 -2.93 9.26
CA CYS A 60 0.97 -1.83 9.15
C CYS A 60 0.35 -0.54 8.59
N ALA A 61 -0.84 -0.59 8.00
CA ALA A 61 -1.45 0.54 7.32
C ALA A 61 -1.97 1.60 8.31
N LEU A 62 -1.83 2.88 7.95
CA LEU A 62 -2.43 3.99 8.71
C LEU A 62 -3.97 3.99 8.64
N ASP A 63 -4.53 3.51 7.54
CA ASP A 63 -5.96 3.32 7.33
C ASP A 63 -6.24 1.98 6.62
N PRO A 64 -6.33 0.88 7.37
CA PRO A 64 -6.62 -0.43 6.81
C PRO A 64 -8.06 -0.57 6.32
N VAL A 65 -9.00 0.23 6.83
CA VAL A 65 -10.42 0.13 6.48
C VAL A 65 -10.61 0.55 5.03
N THR A 66 -10.12 1.72 4.66
CA THR A 66 -10.20 2.20 3.28
C THR A 66 -9.35 1.34 2.34
N GLY A 67 -8.19 0.89 2.79
CA GLY A 67 -7.31 -0.01 2.01
C GLY A 67 -7.98 -1.34 1.66
N LYS A 68 -8.60 -2.00 2.64
CA LYS A 68 -9.34 -3.26 2.44
C LYS A 68 -10.53 -3.07 1.52
N LYS A 69 -11.35 -2.04 1.75
CA LYS A 69 -12.50 -1.74 0.91
C LYS A 69 -12.11 -1.62 -0.57
N ARG A 70 -11.05 -0.85 -0.88
CA ARG A 70 -10.55 -0.70 -2.26
C ARG A 70 -10.02 -2.00 -2.86
N TYR A 71 -9.38 -2.83 -2.05
CA TYR A 71 -8.90 -4.13 -2.48
C TYR A 71 -10.06 -5.09 -2.79
N GLU A 72 -11.09 -5.13 -1.95
CA GLU A 72 -12.27 -5.98 -2.13
C GLU A 72 -13.14 -5.54 -3.32
N GLU A 73 -13.21 -4.24 -3.60
CA GLU A 73 -13.91 -3.67 -4.76
C GLU A 73 -13.25 -4.05 -6.10
N SER A 74 -12.02 -4.55 -6.09
CA SER A 74 -11.26 -4.91 -7.27
C SER A 74 -10.67 -6.31 -7.10
N PRO A 75 -11.31 -7.39 -7.56
CA PRO A 75 -10.73 -8.72 -7.47
C PRO A 75 -9.52 -8.86 -8.40
N ALA A 76 -8.46 -9.55 -7.94
CA ALA A 76 -7.28 -9.80 -8.76
C ALA A 76 -7.60 -10.77 -9.91
N ALA A 77 -7.25 -10.39 -11.14
CA ALA A 77 -7.44 -11.24 -12.32
C ALA A 77 -6.46 -12.42 -12.39
N THR A 78 -5.40 -12.42 -11.57
CA THR A 78 -4.40 -13.48 -11.51
C THR A 78 -4.07 -13.76 -10.04
N GLU A 79 -4.05 -15.04 -9.67
CA GLU A 79 -3.72 -15.44 -8.31
C GLU A 79 -2.27 -15.05 -7.96
N GLY A 80 -2.05 -14.65 -6.70
CA GLY A 80 -0.73 -14.23 -6.24
C GLY A 80 -0.28 -12.89 -6.85
N THR A 81 -1.21 -12.03 -7.27
CA THR A 81 -0.92 -10.67 -7.73
C THR A 81 -1.90 -9.67 -7.12
N CYS A 82 -1.58 -8.38 -7.18
CA CYS A 82 -2.59 -7.35 -6.99
C CYS A 82 -3.51 -7.26 -8.22
N THR A 83 -4.37 -6.24 -8.21
CA THR A 83 -5.38 -5.98 -9.25
C THR A 83 -4.82 -5.31 -10.49
N MET A 84 -3.63 -4.70 -10.39
CA MET A 84 -3.13 -3.78 -11.42
C MET A 84 -2.44 -4.47 -12.59
N CYS A 85 -1.56 -5.45 -12.31
CA CYS A 85 -0.61 -5.94 -13.33
C CYS A 85 -0.88 -7.37 -13.82
N GLY A 86 -1.71 -8.14 -13.10
CA GLY A 86 -1.99 -9.55 -13.42
C GLY A 86 -0.71 -10.34 -13.70
N LYS A 87 -0.67 -11.05 -14.84
CA LYS A 87 0.48 -11.87 -15.26
C LYS A 87 1.83 -11.10 -15.31
N MET A 88 1.81 -9.79 -15.52
CA MET A 88 3.01 -8.94 -15.59
C MET A 88 3.41 -8.35 -14.23
N CYS A 89 2.92 -8.91 -13.12
CA CYS A 89 3.26 -8.44 -11.78
C CYS A 89 4.77 -8.53 -11.49
N ALA A 90 5.41 -7.38 -11.34
CA ALA A 90 6.84 -7.27 -11.05
C ALA A 90 7.25 -7.97 -9.74
N VAL A 91 6.44 -7.86 -8.68
CA VAL A 91 6.72 -8.50 -7.38
C VAL A 91 6.77 -10.02 -7.52
N ARG A 92 5.78 -10.59 -8.23
CA ARG A 92 5.73 -12.03 -8.52
C ARG A 92 6.94 -12.47 -9.34
N THR A 93 7.30 -11.72 -10.37
CA THR A 93 8.47 -12.01 -11.21
C THR A 93 9.76 -12.01 -10.41
N VAL A 94 9.98 -10.97 -9.60
CA VAL A 94 11.18 -10.86 -8.76
C VAL A 94 11.25 -12.00 -7.74
N ASN A 95 10.14 -12.39 -7.12
CA ASN A 95 10.13 -13.52 -6.18
C ASN A 95 10.45 -14.85 -6.88
N LYS A 96 9.87 -15.11 -8.06
CA LYS A 96 10.21 -16.30 -8.87
C LYS A 96 11.70 -16.36 -9.20
N VAL A 97 12.33 -15.23 -9.52
CA VAL A 97 13.78 -15.14 -9.77
C VAL A 97 14.56 -15.49 -8.51
N PHE A 98 14.18 -14.96 -7.35
CA PHE A 98 14.83 -15.31 -6.08
C PHE A 98 14.67 -16.78 -5.70
N GLU A 99 13.58 -17.44 -6.11
CA GLU A 99 13.32 -18.86 -5.90
C GLU A 99 14.04 -19.76 -6.92
N GLY A 100 14.70 -19.18 -7.94
CA GLY A 100 15.37 -19.93 -9.00
C GLY A 100 14.42 -20.54 -10.03
N THR A 101 13.18 -20.06 -10.08
CA THR A 101 12.11 -20.60 -10.93
C THR A 101 12.10 -19.92 -12.30
N THR A 102 11.89 -20.68 -13.37
CA THR A 102 11.71 -20.13 -14.74
C THR A 102 10.44 -19.27 -14.81
N ILE A 103 10.58 -18.05 -15.32
CA ILE A 103 9.44 -17.13 -15.51
C ILE A 103 8.70 -17.51 -16.79
N ASP A 104 7.56 -18.17 -16.64
CA ASP A 104 6.60 -18.33 -17.73
C ASP A 104 5.54 -17.21 -17.65
N LEU A 105 5.43 -16.44 -18.74
CA LEU A 105 4.44 -15.37 -18.91
C LEU A 105 3.20 -15.84 -19.67
N GLY A 106 3.19 -17.07 -20.18
CA GLY A 106 2.10 -17.65 -20.96
C GLY A 106 1.75 -16.79 -22.18
N MET A 107 2.76 -16.29 -22.88
CA MET A 107 2.60 -15.70 -24.21
C MET A 107 2.64 -16.85 -25.22
N GLU A 108 1.48 -17.36 -25.59
CA GLU A 108 1.33 -18.12 -26.84
C GLU A 108 1.24 -17.11 -27.99
N ASP A 109 1.86 -17.45 -29.13
CA ASP A 109 1.85 -16.67 -30.38
C ASP A 109 0.43 -16.35 -30.89
#